data_AF-A0A7S2VYV4-F1
#
_entry.id   AF-A0A7S2VYV4-F1
#
_cell.length_a   1.000
_cell.length_b   1.000
_cell.length_c   1.000
_cell.angle_alpha   90.00
_cell.angle_beta   90.00
_cell.angle_gamma   90.00
#
_symmetry.space_group_name_H-M   'P 1'
#
loop_
_entity.id
_entity.type
_entity.pdbx_description
1 polymer ?
#
loop_
_entity_poly.entity_id
_entity_poly.type
_entity_poly.pdbx_seq_one_letter_code
_entity_poly.pdbx_strand_id
1 'polypeptide(L)'
;IMLKRTIYLFAFVALLIACSSSDDSVDDNGDGFDRTLLLKNVADNVIMPAFVDLQTELSALDIARGNFINDMSSTNLQTLSNSWLEAYKVWQYVQIYNIGEADNLGGGERGFVSFFNIYPVTVSDIETGANTGSYDLNSSNYHDAQGFPALDFLIHGVATGDNLPIDKFMNNS
;
A
#
# COMPACT_ATOMS: atom_id res chain seq x y z
N ILE A 1 -20.58 -53.98 16.55
CA ILE A 1 -21.09 -52.61 16.27
C ILE A 1 -20.99 -51.71 17.51
N MET A 2 -21.45 -52.15 18.69
CA MET A 2 -21.34 -51.36 19.93
C MET A 2 -19.90 -51.08 20.40
N LEU A 3 -18.97 -52.05 20.27
CA LEU A 3 -17.56 -51.86 20.63
C LEU A 3 -16.82 -50.84 19.73
N LYS A 4 -17.20 -50.74 18.45
CA LYS A 4 -16.66 -49.73 17.53
C LYS A 4 -17.16 -48.33 17.91
N ARG A 5 -18.43 -48.21 18.29
CA ARG A 5 -19.02 -46.93 18.75
C ARG A 5 -18.38 -46.41 20.04
N THR A 6 -18.05 -47.28 21.00
CA THR A 6 -17.32 -46.88 22.20
C THR A 6 -15.88 -46.48 21.92
N ILE A 7 -15.19 -47.14 20.97
CA ILE A 7 -13.84 -46.73 20.53
C ILE A 7 -13.86 -45.35 19.88
N TYR A 8 -14.83 -45.06 19.00
CA TYR A 8 -14.95 -43.74 18.38
C TYR A 8 -15.28 -42.64 19.40
N LEU A 9 -16.11 -42.95 20.41
CA LEU A 9 -16.42 -42.01 21.49
C LEU A 9 -15.16 -41.70 22.33
N PHE A 10 -14.36 -42.71 22.63
CA PHE A 10 -13.12 -42.55 23.40
C PHE A 10 -12.06 -41.76 22.61
N ALA A 11 -11.95 -42.02 21.30
CA ALA A 11 -11.06 -41.25 20.41
C ALA A 11 -11.49 -39.77 20.29
N PHE A 12 -12.80 -39.49 20.25
CA PHE A 12 -13.33 -38.13 20.21
C PHE A 12 -13.07 -37.38 21.53
N VAL A 13 -13.26 -38.04 22.68
CA VAL A 13 -12.93 -37.45 23.99
C VAL A 13 -11.42 -37.20 24.14
N ALA A 14 -10.58 -38.11 23.64
CA ALA A 14 -9.12 -37.90 23.62
C ALA A 14 -8.71 -36.70 22.74
N LEU A 15 -9.40 -36.47 21.61
CA LEU A 15 -9.22 -35.28 20.76
C LEU A 15 -9.63 -33.98 21.47
N LEU A 16 -10.69 -34.01 22.30
CA LEU A 16 -11.10 -32.85 23.09
C LEU A 16 -10.10 -32.52 24.21
N ILE A 17 -9.48 -33.54 24.83
CA ILE A 17 -8.47 -33.33 25.88
C ILE A 17 -7.14 -32.86 25.26
N ALA A 18 -6.78 -33.34 24.06
CA ALA A 18 -5.60 -32.87 23.34
C ALA A 18 -5.69 -31.39 22.90
N CYS A 19 -6.90 -30.84 22.74
CA CYS A 19 -7.13 -29.41 22.49
C CYS A 19 -7.33 -28.57 23.77
N SER A 20 -7.20 -29.16 24.97
CA SER A 20 -7.48 -28.49 26.24
C SER A 20 -6.23 -27.98 26.98
N SER A 21 -5.02 -28.19 26.44
CA SER A 21 -3.79 -27.65 27.01
C SER A 21 -3.28 -26.50 26.15
N SER A 22 -3.98 -25.37 26.20
CA SER A 22 -3.32 -24.09 26.01
C SER A 22 -2.65 -23.74 27.33
N ASP A 23 -1.47 -24.32 27.55
CA ASP A 23 -0.58 -23.82 28.58
C ASP A 23 -0.12 -22.45 28.08
N ASP A 24 -0.73 -21.38 28.59
CA ASP A 24 -0.24 -19.99 28.45
C ASP A 24 1.03 -19.76 29.29
N SER A 25 1.78 -20.83 29.59
CA SER A 25 3.19 -20.68 29.92
C SER A 25 3.90 -20.34 28.61
N VAL A 26 4.38 -19.10 28.52
CA VAL A 26 5.48 -18.78 27.61
C VAL A 26 6.62 -19.71 27.99
N ASP A 27 6.67 -20.86 27.30
CA ASP A 27 7.77 -21.79 27.38
C ASP A 27 8.93 -21.07 26.69
N ASP A 28 9.72 -20.36 27.51
CA ASP A 28 11.04 -19.88 27.16
C ASP A 28 11.93 -21.11 26.90
N ASN A 29 11.71 -21.74 25.75
CA ASN A 29 12.55 -22.80 25.21
C ASN A 29 13.87 -22.19 24.71
N GLY A 30 14.62 -21.55 25.60
CA GLY A 30 16.04 -21.80 25.81
C GLY A 30 17.02 -21.67 24.63
N ASP A 31 16.66 -20.99 23.53
CA ASP A 31 17.64 -20.65 22.49
C ASP A 31 18.44 -19.37 22.83
N GLY A 32 18.08 -18.70 23.93
CA GLY A 32 18.71 -17.46 24.38
C GLY A 32 18.38 -16.25 23.50
N PHE A 33 17.40 -16.37 22.59
CA PHE A 33 17.03 -15.32 21.66
C PHE A 33 15.82 -14.52 22.15
N ASP A 34 16.07 -13.28 22.57
CA ASP A 34 15.02 -12.34 22.99
C ASP A 34 14.25 -11.81 21.77
N ARG A 35 13.19 -12.54 21.41
CA ARG A 35 12.28 -12.18 20.31
C ARG A 35 11.53 -10.88 20.58
N THR A 36 11.22 -10.60 21.84
CA THR A 36 10.52 -9.37 22.23
C THR A 36 11.40 -8.15 21.95
N LEU A 37 12.68 -8.22 22.35
CA LEU A 37 13.65 -7.17 22.06
C LEU A 37 13.85 -6.99 20.55
N LEU A 38 13.97 -8.09 19.79
CA LEU A 38 14.07 -8.02 18.32
C LEU A 38 12.86 -7.30 17.72
N LEU A 39 11.64 -7.76 18.03
CA LEU A 39 10.42 -7.22 17.44
C LEU A 39 10.19 -5.76 17.83
N LYS A 40 10.51 -5.40 19.07
CA LYS A 40 10.49 -3.99 19.51
C LYS A 40 11.47 -3.15 18.70
N ASN A 41 12.70 -3.63 18.50
CA ASN A 41 13.68 -2.92 17.68
C ASN A 41 13.24 -2.79 16.22
N VAL A 42 12.64 -3.84 15.64
CA VAL A 42 12.08 -3.78 14.27
C VAL A 42 10.95 -2.75 14.19
N ALA A 43 10.03 -2.73 15.15
CA ALA A 43 8.95 -1.75 15.17
C ALA A 43 9.48 -0.32 15.32
N ASP A 44 10.28 -0.06 16.35
CA ASP A 44 10.69 1.29 16.76
C ASP A 44 11.74 1.89 15.83
N ASN A 45 12.68 1.09 15.32
CA ASN A 45 13.86 1.57 14.60
C ASN A 45 13.88 1.21 13.11
N VAL A 46 12.92 0.43 12.61
CA VAL A 46 12.83 0.08 11.19
C VAL A 46 11.49 0.47 10.59
N ILE A 47 10.37 -0.06 11.12
CA ILE A 47 9.04 0.15 10.53
C ILE A 47 8.59 1.60 10.72
N MET A 48 8.62 2.11 11.96
CA MET A 48 8.13 3.46 12.25
C MET A 48 8.91 4.56 11.50
N PRO A 49 10.27 4.54 11.46
CA PRO A 49 11.03 5.46 10.62
C PRO A 49 10.69 5.37 9.13
N ALA A 50 10.49 4.17 8.58
CA ALA A 50 10.14 4.01 7.17
C ALA A 50 8.80 4.67 6.82
N PHE A 51 7.80 4.59 7.70
CA PHE A 51 6.52 5.30 7.51
C PHE A 51 6.66 6.82 7.68
N VAL A 52 7.53 7.29 8.58
CA VAL A 52 7.85 8.73 8.71
C VAL A 52 8.51 9.25 7.43
N ASP A 53 9.49 8.52 6.89
CA ASP A 53 10.15 8.87 5.63
C ASP A 53 9.14 8.90 4.47
N LEU A 54 8.23 7.92 4.40
CA LEU A 54 7.18 7.90 3.39
C LEU A 54 6.27 9.13 3.51
N GLN A 55 5.88 9.51 4.73
CA GLN A 55 5.06 10.71 4.95
C GLN A 55 5.79 11.98 4.50
N THR A 56 7.10 12.08 4.77
CA THR A 56 7.93 13.20 4.33
C THR A 56 7.97 13.29 2.80
N GLU A 57 8.25 12.18 2.11
CA GLU A 57 8.32 12.19 0.64
C GLU A 57 6.95 12.41 -0.02
N LEU A 58 5.86 11.87 0.54
CA LEU A 58 4.51 12.16 0.05
C LEU A 58 4.13 13.65 0.22
N SER A 59 4.57 14.27 1.32
CA SER A 59 4.36 15.71 1.54
C SER A 59 5.16 16.56 0.54
N ALA A 60 6.41 16.15 0.24
CA ALA A 60 7.22 16.80 -0.79
C ALA A 60 6.59 16.66 -2.18
N LEU A 61 6.06 15.48 -2.51
CA LEU A 61 5.31 15.23 -3.74
C LEU A 61 4.04 16.10 -3.84
N ASP A 62 3.28 16.23 -2.77
CA ASP A 62 2.07 17.07 -2.72
C ASP A 62 2.39 18.55 -2.98
N ILE A 63 3.48 19.05 -2.40
CA ILE A 63 4.01 20.40 -2.63
C ILE A 63 4.46 20.57 -4.09
N ALA A 64 5.23 19.62 -4.63
CA ALA A 64 5.70 19.66 -6.01
C ALA A 64 4.53 19.66 -7.01
N ARG A 65 3.49 18.85 -6.75
CA ARG A 65 2.24 18.85 -7.53
C ARG A 65 1.56 20.20 -7.47
N GLY A 66 1.42 20.79 -6.28
CA GLY A 66 0.83 22.12 -6.10
C GLY A 66 1.57 23.20 -6.89
N ASN A 67 2.91 23.19 -6.85
CA ASN A 67 3.74 24.12 -7.62
C ASN A 67 3.57 23.95 -9.13
N PHE A 68 3.51 22.71 -9.63
CA PHE A 68 3.27 22.44 -11.05
C PHE A 68 1.88 22.90 -11.52
N ILE A 69 0.83 22.69 -10.70
CA ILE A 69 -0.53 23.16 -11.04
C ILE A 69 -0.59 24.69 -11.07
N ASN A 70 0.10 25.37 -10.14
CA ASN A 70 0.13 26.83 -10.08
C ASN A 70 0.97 27.46 -11.20
N ASP A 71 2.02 26.77 -11.67
CA ASP A 71 2.89 27.19 -12.76
C ASP A 71 3.35 25.97 -13.56
N MET A 72 2.65 25.72 -14.67
CA MET A 72 2.97 24.62 -15.59
C MET A 72 4.20 24.97 -16.42
N SER A 73 5.39 24.72 -15.85
CA SER A 73 6.68 24.88 -16.50
C SER A 73 7.44 23.56 -16.54
N SER A 74 8.37 23.41 -17.50
CA SER A 74 9.21 22.20 -17.61
C SER A 74 10.04 21.97 -16.33
N THR A 75 10.46 23.04 -15.66
CA THR A 75 11.18 22.96 -14.38
C THR A 75 10.30 22.38 -13.27
N ASN A 76 9.05 22.83 -13.17
CA ASN A 76 8.12 22.32 -12.15
C ASN A 76 7.67 20.89 -12.48
N LEU A 77 7.50 20.54 -13.75
CA LEU A 77 7.24 19.16 -14.18
C LEU A 77 8.40 18.22 -13.81
N GLN A 78 9.65 18.65 -14.05
CA GLN A 78 10.83 17.87 -13.67
C GLN A 78 10.92 17.70 -12.15
N THR A 79 10.59 18.74 -11.40
CA THR A 79 10.55 18.69 -9.93
C THR A 79 9.49 17.70 -9.45
N LEU A 80 8.29 17.76 -10.03
CA LEU A 80 7.20 16.81 -9.76
C LEU A 80 7.61 15.36 -10.08
N SER A 81 8.22 15.13 -11.23
CA SER A 81 8.77 13.83 -11.64
C SER A 81 9.79 13.28 -10.63
N ASN A 82 10.73 14.11 -10.19
CA ASN A 82 11.75 13.71 -9.21
C ASN A 82 11.12 13.39 -7.84
N SER A 83 10.21 14.23 -7.34
CA SER A 83 9.52 13.98 -6.08
C SER A 83 8.63 12.73 -6.14
N TRP A 84 8.02 12.45 -7.29
CA TRP A 84 7.28 11.20 -7.50
C TRP A 84 8.21 9.99 -7.37
N LEU A 85 9.38 10.04 -7.98
CA LEU A 85 10.35 8.93 -7.95
C LEU A 85 10.88 8.67 -6.54
N GLU A 86 11.21 9.72 -5.77
CA GLU A 86 11.67 9.56 -4.39
C GLU A 86 10.58 8.98 -3.48
N ALA A 87 9.35 9.50 -3.57
CA ALA A 87 8.21 8.93 -2.85
C ALA A 87 7.94 7.47 -3.24
N TYR A 88 8.00 7.14 -4.53
CA TYR A 88 7.81 5.78 -5.01
C TYR A 88 8.88 4.82 -4.48
N LYS A 89 10.15 5.25 -4.47
CA LYS A 89 11.26 4.46 -3.91
C LYS A 89 11.06 4.17 -2.43
N VAL A 90 10.70 5.17 -1.62
CA VAL A 90 10.45 4.98 -0.18
C VAL A 90 9.26 4.05 0.04
N TRP A 91 8.19 4.20 -0.74
CA TRP A 91 7.04 3.29 -0.69
C TRP A 91 7.45 1.82 -0.92
N GLN A 92 8.40 1.53 -1.82
CA GLN A 92 8.85 0.15 -2.07
C GLN A 92 9.37 -0.52 -0.80
N TYR A 93 10.00 0.23 0.11
CA TYR A 93 10.48 -0.27 1.40
C TYR A 93 9.38 -0.39 2.44
N VAL A 94 8.30 0.40 2.32
CA VAL A 94 7.17 0.39 3.26
C VAL A 94 6.16 -0.71 2.94
N GLN A 95 5.94 -1.03 1.67
CA GLN A 95 4.88 -1.97 1.24
C GLN A 95 4.96 -3.35 1.91
N ILE A 96 6.16 -3.78 2.33
CA ILE A 96 6.37 -5.07 2.99
C ILE A 96 5.82 -5.10 4.42
N TYR A 97 5.60 -3.93 5.02
CA TYR A 97 5.03 -3.76 6.36
C TYR A 97 3.50 -3.62 6.31
N ASN A 98 2.84 -4.40 5.44
CA ASN A 98 1.38 -4.46 5.37
C ASN A 98 0.81 -5.37 6.47
N ILE A 99 0.94 -4.93 7.72
CA ILE A 99 0.48 -5.64 8.92
C ILE A 99 -0.21 -4.67 9.88
N GLY A 100 -1.09 -5.18 10.73
CA GLY A 100 -1.79 -4.37 11.74
C GLY A 100 -2.68 -3.30 11.09
N GLU A 101 -2.53 -2.04 11.49
CA GLU A 101 -3.33 -0.94 10.95
C GLU A 101 -3.12 -0.70 9.45
N ALA A 102 -1.94 -1.01 8.91
CA ALA A 102 -1.70 -0.91 7.47
C ALA A 102 -2.56 -1.92 6.69
N ASP A 103 -2.78 -3.11 7.25
CA ASP A 103 -3.63 -4.15 6.62
C ASP A 103 -5.12 -3.83 6.79
N ASN A 104 -5.52 -3.28 7.96
CA ASN A 104 -6.92 -3.08 8.32
C ASN A 104 -7.52 -1.73 7.90
N LEU A 105 -6.72 -0.65 7.82
CA LEU A 105 -7.23 0.73 7.78
C LEU A 105 -6.70 1.58 6.61
N GLY A 106 -6.66 1.03 5.40
CA GLY A 106 -6.42 1.81 4.19
C GLY A 106 -7.54 2.79 3.80
N GLY A 107 -8.35 3.27 4.74
CA GLY A 107 -9.45 4.21 4.45
C GLY A 107 -10.72 3.59 3.87
N GLY A 108 -10.85 2.26 3.83
CA GLY A 108 -12.04 1.55 3.36
C GLY A 108 -11.94 0.04 3.57
N GLU A 109 -12.77 -0.75 2.88
CA GLU A 109 -12.68 -2.24 2.86
C GLU A 109 -11.34 -2.79 2.33
N ARG A 110 -10.42 -1.91 1.91
CA ARG A 110 -9.18 -2.23 1.21
C ARG A 110 -8.02 -1.67 2.04
N GLY A 111 -7.03 -2.50 2.35
CA GLY A 111 -5.87 -2.14 3.17
C GLY A 111 -5.02 -1.02 2.55
N PHE A 112 -4.17 -0.37 3.34
CA PHE A 112 -3.40 0.83 2.98
C PHE A 112 -2.62 0.67 1.67
N VAL A 113 -1.93 -0.45 1.50
CA VAL A 113 -1.09 -0.72 0.31
C VAL A 113 -1.89 -0.74 -0.99
N SER A 114 -3.18 -1.08 -0.93
CA SER A 114 -4.02 -1.22 -2.12
C SER A 114 -4.25 0.09 -2.87
N PHE A 115 -4.12 1.26 -2.23
CA PHE A 115 -4.33 2.54 -2.92
C PHE A 115 -3.08 3.14 -3.55
N PHE A 116 -1.90 2.60 -3.24
CA PHE A 116 -0.64 3.21 -3.66
C PHE A 116 -0.12 2.66 -4.99
N ASN A 117 -0.29 1.37 -5.26
CA ASN A 117 0.45 0.73 -6.35
C ASN A 117 -0.29 -0.45 -6.99
N ILE A 118 -1.55 -0.24 -7.38
CA ILE A 118 -2.27 -1.24 -8.17
C ILE A 118 -1.70 -1.31 -9.57
N TYR A 119 -1.35 -2.53 -9.98
CA TYR A 119 -0.82 -2.82 -11.29
C TYR A 119 -1.57 -4.01 -11.93
N PRO A 120 -1.94 -3.92 -13.21
CA PRO A 120 -1.76 -2.78 -14.12
C PRO A 120 -2.71 -1.61 -13.79
N VAL A 121 -2.33 -0.41 -14.23
CA VAL A 121 -3.18 0.78 -14.16
C VAL A 121 -4.13 0.83 -15.36
N THR A 122 -5.39 1.18 -15.13
CA THR A 122 -6.41 1.31 -16.18
C THR A 122 -6.39 2.72 -16.76
N VAL A 123 -5.54 2.91 -17.77
CA VAL A 123 -5.34 4.20 -18.45
C VAL A 123 -6.64 4.80 -19.01
N SER A 124 -7.53 3.96 -19.57
CA SER A 124 -8.80 4.43 -20.13
C SER A 124 -9.69 5.14 -19.11
N ASP A 125 -9.64 4.72 -17.85
CA ASP A 125 -10.45 5.31 -16.78
C ASP A 125 -9.85 6.65 -16.32
N ILE A 126 -8.51 6.75 -16.29
CA ILE A 126 -7.80 8.02 -16.05
C ILE A 126 -8.15 9.03 -17.16
N GLU A 127 -8.04 8.62 -18.43
CA GLU A 127 -8.34 9.49 -19.57
C GLU A 127 -9.81 9.91 -19.60
N THR A 128 -10.73 8.97 -19.30
CA THR A 128 -12.17 9.27 -19.22
C THR A 128 -12.47 10.25 -18.10
N GLY A 129 -11.92 10.03 -16.90
CA GLY A 129 -12.06 10.92 -15.76
C GLY A 129 -11.51 12.32 -16.04
N ALA A 130 -10.33 12.41 -16.67
CA ALA A 130 -9.72 13.68 -17.06
C ALA A 130 -10.55 14.44 -18.11
N ASN A 131 -11.07 13.74 -19.13
CA ASN A 131 -11.86 14.38 -20.20
C ASN A 131 -13.26 14.81 -19.75
N THR A 132 -13.88 14.08 -18.82
CA THR A 132 -15.25 14.35 -18.37
C THR A 132 -15.31 15.23 -17.12
N GLY A 133 -14.21 15.34 -16.36
CA GLY A 133 -14.18 15.94 -15.04
C GLY A 133 -15.01 15.17 -13.99
N SER A 134 -15.43 13.94 -14.31
CA SER A 134 -16.29 13.12 -13.45
C SER A 134 -15.60 11.81 -13.09
N TYR A 135 -15.06 11.77 -11.88
CA TYR A 135 -14.40 10.60 -11.31
C TYR A 135 -14.72 10.48 -9.81
N ASP A 136 -14.81 9.25 -9.32
CA ASP A 136 -14.93 8.95 -7.88
C ASP A 136 -13.86 7.95 -7.48
N LEU A 137 -12.78 8.47 -6.88
CA LEU A 137 -11.62 7.67 -6.44
C LEU A 137 -11.95 6.70 -5.30
N ASN A 138 -13.11 6.85 -4.63
CA ASN A 138 -13.56 5.91 -3.62
C ASN A 138 -14.33 4.72 -4.23
N SER A 139 -14.75 4.83 -5.49
CA SER A 139 -15.48 3.76 -6.16
C SER A 139 -14.56 2.61 -6.55
N SER A 140 -15.11 1.38 -6.59
CA SER A 140 -14.40 0.20 -7.08
C SER A 140 -13.83 0.37 -8.48
N ASN A 141 -14.50 1.17 -9.33
CA ASN A 141 -14.16 1.35 -10.74
C ASN A 141 -12.94 2.24 -10.95
N TYR A 142 -12.54 3.06 -9.97
CA TYR A 142 -11.35 3.92 -10.07
C TYR A 142 -10.21 3.42 -9.17
N HIS A 143 -10.35 2.24 -8.58
CA HIS A 143 -9.34 1.69 -7.68
C HIS A 143 -8.02 1.41 -8.40
N ASP A 144 -8.08 0.90 -9.62
CA ASP A 144 -6.96 0.67 -10.54
C ASP A 144 -6.65 1.88 -11.45
N ALA A 145 -7.19 3.06 -11.14
CA ALA A 145 -6.97 4.31 -11.86
C ALA A 145 -6.42 5.42 -10.94
N GLN A 146 -5.77 5.06 -9.84
CA GLN A 146 -5.19 5.96 -8.86
C GLN A 146 -3.82 5.48 -8.33
N GLY A 147 -3.23 6.20 -7.38
CA GLY A 147 -1.93 5.87 -6.79
C GLY A 147 -0.73 6.24 -7.67
N PHE A 148 0.44 5.67 -7.35
CA PHE A 148 1.69 5.93 -8.05
C PHE A 148 1.64 5.59 -9.54
N PRO A 149 1.04 4.48 -10.00
CA PRO A 149 0.95 4.16 -11.42
C PRO A 149 0.12 5.16 -12.23
N ALA A 150 -0.98 5.66 -11.66
CA ALA A 150 -1.78 6.70 -12.30
C ALA A 150 -1.01 8.03 -12.39
N LEU A 151 -0.28 8.38 -11.32
CA LEU A 151 0.55 9.58 -11.31
C LEU A 151 1.74 9.47 -12.27
N ASP A 152 2.35 8.29 -12.39
CA ASP A 152 3.39 8.00 -13.38
C ASP A 152 2.87 8.20 -14.81
N PHE A 153 1.70 7.64 -15.11
CA PHE A 153 1.04 7.85 -16.39
C PHE A 153 0.81 9.34 -16.67
N LEU A 154 0.28 10.09 -15.71
CA LEU A 154 0.03 11.52 -15.86
C LEU A 154 1.32 12.33 -16.08
N ILE A 155 2.40 12.03 -15.36
CA ILE A 155 3.65 12.80 -15.45
C ILE A 155 4.46 12.41 -16.70
N HIS A 156 4.51 11.11 -17.04
CA HIS A 156 5.45 10.57 -18.03
C HIS A 156 4.77 9.92 -19.24
N GLY A 157 3.56 9.38 -19.08
CA GLY A 157 2.89 8.53 -20.07
C GLY A 157 1.82 9.19 -20.94
N VAL A 158 1.35 10.41 -20.62
CA VAL A 158 0.28 11.10 -21.37
C VAL A 158 0.72 11.61 -22.74
N ALA A 159 2.02 11.79 -22.96
CA ALA A 159 2.55 12.25 -24.23
C ALA A 159 2.63 11.10 -25.25
N THR A 160 2.25 11.39 -26.49
CA THR A 160 2.39 10.49 -27.63
C THR A 160 3.17 11.20 -28.74
N GLY A 161 4.07 10.48 -29.42
CA GLY A 161 4.91 11.07 -30.48
C GLY A 161 5.89 12.11 -29.92
N ASP A 162 5.98 13.26 -30.59
CA ASP A 162 6.92 14.35 -30.26
C ASP A 162 6.36 15.38 -29.25
N ASN A 163 5.14 15.18 -28.75
CA ASN A 163 4.53 16.09 -27.77
C ASN A 163 5.20 15.95 -26.40
N LEU A 164 5.30 17.04 -25.65
CA LEU A 164 5.74 16.98 -24.27
C LEU A 164 4.55 16.70 -23.34
N PRO A 165 4.73 16.02 -22.19
CA PRO A 165 3.62 15.78 -21.25
C PRO A 165 2.91 17.08 -20.83
N ILE A 166 3.67 18.17 -20.72
CA ILE A 166 3.15 19.51 -20.41
C ILE A 166 2.09 20.02 -21.39
N ASP A 167 2.18 19.65 -22.67
CA ASP A 167 1.24 20.08 -23.71
C ASP A 167 -0.15 19.48 -23.47
N LYS A 168 -0.23 18.30 -22.85
CA LYS A 168 -1.51 17.68 -22.49
C LYS A 168 -2.22 18.42 -21.36
N PHE A 169 -1.48 18.96 -20.40
CA PHE A 169 -2.06 19.70 -19.28
C PHE A 169 -2.59 21.07 -19.69
N MET A 170 -1.88 21.78 -20.57
CA MET A 170 -2.30 23.10 -21.05
C MET A 170 -3.54 23.07 -21.95
N ASN A 171 -3.78 21.96 -22.65
CA ASN A 171 -4.91 21.81 -23.58
C ASN A 171 -6.20 21.29 -22.91
N ASN A 172 -6.13 20.82 -21.66
CA ASN A 172 -7.27 20.32 -20.87
C ASN A 172 -7.84 21.36 -19.89
N SER A 173 -7.55 22.64 -20.11
CA SER A 173 -8.03 23.80 -19.33
C SER A 173 -9.21 24.51 -19.97
#